data_AF-A0A8J3XA93-F1
#
_entry.id   AF-A0A8J3XA93-F1
#
_cell.length_a   1.000
_cell.length_b   1.000
_cell.length_c   1.000
_cell.angle_alpha   90.00
_cell.angle_beta   90.00
_cell.angle_gamma   90.00
#
_symmetry.space_group_name_H-M   'P 1'
#
loop_
_entity.id
_entity.type
_entity.pdbx_description
1 polymer ?
#
loop_
_entity_poly.entity_id
_entity_poly.type
_entity_poly.pdbx_seq_one_letter_code
_entity_poly.pdbx_strand_id
1 'polypeptide(L)'
;MTQRKVSPGAPGEHLVRELAWVHGMVRRDLRTVQELAARVASGASSTHITTTIRSLQTRGPLWQLRVNCLQYCQFVHHHHESESAMLFPALRRADPTLGRTVDRLESDHKKVAVLLDTVEDLAKALGDGQNADTRRALIGALTDLATHLLEHLDFEEKSINPTLRKWRKWPWQ
;
A
#
# COMPACT_ATOMS: atom_id res chain seq x y z
N MET A 1 -14.59 -42.28 -6.09
CA MET A 1 -14.42 -40.81 -6.23
C MET A 1 -13.09 -40.43 -5.61
N THR A 2 -12.06 -40.23 -6.44
CA THR A 2 -10.70 -39.93 -5.98
C THR A 2 -10.61 -38.45 -5.62
N GLN A 3 -10.40 -38.14 -4.33
CA GLN A 3 -10.09 -36.77 -3.92
C GLN A 3 -8.78 -36.33 -4.59
N ARG A 4 -8.88 -35.34 -5.47
CA ARG A 4 -7.72 -34.71 -6.11
C ARG A 4 -6.97 -33.92 -5.03
N LYS A 5 -5.89 -34.49 -4.46
CA LYS A 5 -4.95 -33.76 -3.60
C LYS A 5 -4.45 -32.55 -4.40
N VAL A 6 -4.91 -31.36 -4.03
CA VAL A 6 -4.33 -30.11 -4.53
C VAL A 6 -2.90 -30.08 -3.98
N SER A 7 -1.91 -30.24 -4.86
CA SER A 7 -0.53 -30.01 -4.45
C SER A 7 -0.42 -28.56 -3.97
N PRO A 8 0.13 -28.28 -2.78
CA PRO A 8 0.41 -26.91 -2.39
C PRO A 8 1.32 -26.33 -3.47
N GLY A 9 0.84 -25.29 -4.16
CA GLY A 9 1.61 -24.64 -5.22
C GLY A 9 2.98 -24.20 -4.71
N ALA A 10 3.96 -24.03 -5.61
CA ALA A 10 5.31 -23.63 -5.21
C ALA A 10 5.29 -22.38 -4.30
N PRO A 11 6.14 -22.31 -3.25
CA PRO A 11 6.14 -21.20 -2.28
C PRO A 11 6.17 -19.81 -2.92
N GLY A 12 6.95 -19.65 -3.99
CA GLY A 12 7.00 -18.40 -4.75
C GLY A 12 5.69 -17.99 -5.41
N GLU A 13 4.94 -18.94 -5.97
CA GLU A 13 3.63 -18.69 -6.57
C GLU A 13 2.57 -18.35 -5.50
N HIS A 14 2.70 -18.89 -4.29
CA HIS A 14 1.87 -18.46 -3.16
C HIS A 14 2.14 -17.00 -2.80
N LEU A 15 3.41 -16.63 -2.66
CA LEU A 15 3.82 -15.28 -2.29
C LEU A 15 3.34 -14.23 -3.30
N VAL A 16 3.43 -14.53 -4.60
CA VAL A 16 2.91 -13.66 -5.67
C VAL A 16 1.39 -13.46 -5.57
N ARG A 17 0.64 -14.51 -5.23
CA ARG A 17 -0.83 -14.39 -5.06
C ARG A 17 -1.20 -13.56 -3.84
N GLU A 18 -0.46 -13.73 -2.74
CA GLU A 18 -0.64 -12.92 -1.52
C GLU A 18 -0.38 -11.44 -1.80
N LEU A 19 0.78 -11.12 -2.42
CA LEU A 19 1.13 -9.75 -2.82
C LEU A 19 0.05 -9.13 -3.72
N ALA A 20 -0.35 -9.83 -4.78
CA ALA A 20 -1.39 -9.35 -5.69
C ALA A 20 -2.74 -9.12 -5.00
N TRP A 21 -3.10 -9.96 -4.02
CA TRP A 21 -4.32 -9.81 -3.24
C TRP A 21 -4.27 -8.56 -2.34
N VAL A 22 -3.17 -8.36 -1.61
CA VAL A 22 -2.94 -7.17 -0.78
C VAL A 22 -2.93 -5.92 -1.63
N HIS A 23 -2.16 -5.88 -2.72
CA HIS A 23 -2.09 -4.72 -3.59
C HIS A 23 -3.42 -4.44 -4.28
N GLY A 24 -4.20 -5.48 -4.62
CA GLY A 24 -5.54 -5.34 -5.15
C GLY A 24 -6.49 -4.63 -4.18
N MET A 25 -6.35 -4.84 -2.87
CA MET A 25 -7.07 -4.08 -1.84
C MET A 25 -6.61 -2.62 -1.81
N VAL A 26 -5.29 -2.38 -1.74
CA VAL A 26 -4.72 -1.02 -1.70
C VAL A 26 -5.18 -0.20 -2.92
N ARG A 27 -5.11 -0.78 -4.13
CA ARG A 27 -5.57 -0.10 -5.36
C ARG A 27 -7.06 0.24 -5.34
N ARG A 28 -7.92 -0.56 -4.69
CA ARG A 28 -9.35 -0.25 -4.57
C ARG A 28 -9.57 0.99 -3.72
N ASP A 29 -8.89 1.08 -2.59
CA ASP A 29 -9.09 2.18 -1.68
C ASP A 29 -8.49 3.48 -2.22
N LEU A 30 -7.34 3.42 -2.90
CA LEU A 30 -6.75 4.59 -3.57
C LEU A 30 -7.68 5.17 -4.65
N ARG A 31 -8.46 4.35 -5.35
CA ARG A 31 -9.50 4.87 -6.26
C ARG A 31 -10.56 5.66 -5.51
N THR A 32 -11.03 5.15 -4.37
CA THR A 32 -12.01 5.90 -3.56
C THR A 32 -11.43 7.20 -3.00
N VAL A 33 -10.14 7.23 -2.66
CA VAL A 33 -9.42 8.47 -2.26
C VAL A 33 -9.38 9.47 -3.40
N GLN A 34 -9.03 9.05 -4.61
CA GLN A 34 -9.01 9.91 -5.80
C GLN A 34 -10.41 10.44 -6.16
N GLU A 35 -11.42 9.59 -6.11
CA GLU A 35 -12.82 9.97 -6.31
C GLU A 35 -13.28 10.99 -5.26
N LEU A 36 -12.90 10.81 -3.99
CA LEU A 36 -13.20 11.76 -2.93
C LEU A 36 -12.54 13.11 -3.19
N ALA A 37 -11.26 13.13 -3.56
CA ALA A 37 -10.53 14.36 -3.88
C ALA A 37 -11.21 15.13 -5.03
N ALA A 38 -11.59 14.43 -6.09
CA ALA A 38 -12.32 15.03 -7.23
C ALA A 38 -13.68 15.60 -6.81
N ARG A 39 -14.41 14.91 -5.92
CA ARG A 39 -15.72 15.35 -5.42
C ARG A 39 -15.62 16.55 -4.47
N VAL A 40 -14.58 16.63 -3.65
CA VAL A 40 -14.30 17.82 -2.84
C VAL A 40 -14.02 19.01 -3.77
N ALA A 41 -13.25 18.81 -4.84
CA ALA A 41 -12.96 19.86 -5.82
C ALA A 41 -14.20 20.36 -6.57
N SER A 42 -15.21 19.49 -6.80
CA SER A 42 -16.45 19.85 -7.49
C SER A 42 -17.57 20.38 -6.57
N GLY A 43 -17.27 20.66 -5.30
CA GLY A 43 -18.23 21.26 -4.37
C GLY A 43 -19.23 20.28 -3.76
N ALA A 44 -18.88 19.00 -3.63
CA ALA A 44 -19.73 18.02 -2.95
C ALA A 44 -20.10 18.48 -1.53
N SER A 45 -21.32 18.16 -1.10
CA SER A 45 -21.78 18.52 0.24
C SER A 45 -20.91 17.89 1.32
N SER A 46 -20.70 18.63 2.41
CA SER A 46 -19.95 18.16 3.58
C SER A 46 -20.51 16.84 4.13
N THR A 47 -21.83 16.68 4.16
CA THR A 47 -22.50 15.43 4.60
C THR A 47 -22.09 14.23 3.76
N HIS A 48 -22.01 14.39 2.43
CA HIS A 48 -21.62 13.28 1.56
C HIS A 48 -20.13 12.95 1.73
N ILE A 49 -19.27 13.98 1.79
CA ILE A 49 -17.83 13.83 2.04
C ILE A 49 -17.60 13.05 3.35
N THR A 50 -18.24 13.48 4.44
CA THR A 50 -18.14 12.83 5.76
C THR A 50 -18.69 11.40 5.73
N THR A 51 -19.75 11.13 4.98
CA THR A 51 -20.32 9.77 4.86
C THR A 51 -19.38 8.84 4.11
N THR A 52 -18.78 9.28 3.01
CA THR A 52 -17.79 8.50 2.25
C THR A 52 -16.53 8.26 3.08
N ILE A 53 -16.02 9.29 3.76
CA ILE A 53 -14.90 9.17 4.70
C ILE A 53 -15.24 8.16 5.80
N ARG A 54 -16.43 8.24 6.41
CA ARG A 54 -16.86 7.32 7.47
C ARG A 54 -17.04 5.87 6.98
N SER A 55 -17.55 5.69 5.75
CA SER A 55 -17.66 4.38 5.12
C SER A 55 -16.27 3.77 4.87
N LEU A 56 -15.34 4.57 4.36
CA LEU A 56 -13.94 4.17 4.25
C LEU A 56 -13.36 3.85 5.65
N GLN A 57 -13.61 4.68 6.67
CA GLN A 57 -13.15 4.50 8.09
C GLN A 57 -13.57 3.16 8.66
N THR A 58 -14.78 2.72 8.33
CA THR A 58 -15.39 1.53 8.92
C THR A 58 -15.18 0.26 8.10
N ARG A 59 -15.03 0.37 6.78
CA ARG A 59 -15.06 -0.77 5.85
C ARG A 59 -13.88 -0.84 4.89
N GLY A 60 -13.17 0.27 4.70
CA GLY A 60 -12.03 0.37 3.82
C GLY A 60 -10.76 -0.15 4.51
N PRO A 61 -10.04 -1.12 3.91
CA PRO A 61 -8.74 -1.56 4.39
C PRO A 61 -7.82 -0.39 4.73
N LEU A 62 -7.73 0.65 3.88
CA LEU A 62 -6.92 1.87 4.06
C LEU A 62 -7.22 2.67 5.32
N TRP A 63 -8.39 2.51 5.94
CA TRP A 63 -8.93 3.42 6.94
C TRP A 63 -9.37 2.70 8.23
N GLN A 64 -9.70 1.41 8.15
CA GLN A 64 -9.49 0.49 9.28
C GLN A 64 -8.00 0.49 9.67
N LEU A 65 -7.13 0.64 8.68
CA LEU A 65 -5.73 1.03 8.82
C LEU A 65 -5.51 2.29 9.65
N ARG A 66 -6.47 3.22 9.84
CA ARG A 66 -6.30 4.45 10.64
C ARG A 66 -6.67 4.25 12.11
N VAL A 67 -7.74 3.50 12.38
CA VAL A 67 -8.06 3.02 13.74
C VAL A 67 -6.99 2.03 14.20
N ASN A 68 -6.47 1.24 13.25
CA ASN A 68 -5.25 0.48 13.39
C ASN A 68 -4.01 1.26 12.92
N CYS A 69 -3.95 2.59 12.70
CA CYS A 69 -2.77 3.22 12.02
C CYS A 69 -1.52 3.10 12.85
N LEU A 70 -1.65 3.17 14.17
CA LEU A 70 -0.50 2.89 15.01
C LEU A 70 -0.07 1.42 14.89
N GLN A 71 -1.01 0.47 14.80
CA GLN A 71 -0.71 -0.97 14.66
C GLN A 71 -0.38 -1.43 13.23
N TYR A 72 -0.84 -0.70 12.21
CA TYR A 72 -0.69 -1.02 10.81
C TYR A 72 0.37 -0.14 10.14
N CYS A 73 0.57 1.13 10.52
CA CYS A 73 1.85 1.79 10.25
C CYS A 73 2.95 0.99 10.91
N GLN A 74 2.76 0.44 12.13
CA GLN A 74 3.65 -0.60 12.67
C GLN A 74 3.65 -1.87 11.82
N PHE A 75 2.52 -2.39 11.32
CA PHE A 75 2.51 -3.59 10.46
C PHE A 75 3.21 -3.36 9.12
N VAL A 76 3.06 -2.21 8.46
CA VAL A 76 3.69 -1.85 7.19
C VAL A 76 5.13 -1.45 7.42
N HIS A 77 5.45 -0.74 8.52
CA HIS A 77 6.83 -0.64 8.98
C HIS A 77 7.39 -2.04 9.13
N HIS A 78 6.72 -2.93 9.86
CA HIS A 78 7.21 -4.26 10.19
C HIS A 78 7.21 -5.19 8.98
N HIS A 79 6.29 -5.04 8.04
CA HIS A 79 6.18 -5.77 6.80
C HIS A 79 7.27 -5.30 5.84
N HIS A 80 7.45 -3.99 5.65
CA HIS A 80 8.54 -3.44 4.84
C HIS A 80 9.90 -3.59 5.52
N GLU A 81 10.00 -3.57 6.85
CA GLU A 81 11.18 -3.95 7.63
C GLU A 81 11.43 -5.43 7.47
N SER A 82 10.40 -6.28 7.53
CA SER A 82 10.54 -7.72 7.30
C SER A 82 10.96 -8.00 5.86
N GLU A 83 10.44 -7.27 4.88
CA GLU A 83 10.89 -7.38 3.50
C GLU A 83 12.32 -6.87 3.35
N SER A 84 12.64 -5.71 3.91
CA SER A 84 14.00 -5.15 3.91
C SER A 84 15.02 -6.04 4.65
N ALA A 85 14.59 -6.71 5.72
CA ALA A 85 15.45 -7.57 6.54
C ALA A 85 15.52 -9.02 6.02
N MET A 86 14.46 -9.52 5.38
CA MET A 86 14.35 -10.93 4.97
C MET A 86 14.19 -11.11 3.47
N LEU A 87 13.20 -10.45 2.85
CA LEU A 87 12.85 -10.67 1.45
C LEU A 87 13.88 -10.07 0.47
N PHE A 88 14.26 -8.82 0.66
CA PHE A 88 15.18 -8.06 -0.18
C PHE A 88 16.60 -8.63 -0.14
N PRO A 89 17.17 -9.02 1.02
CA PRO A 89 18.42 -9.77 1.06
C PRO A 89 18.31 -11.13 0.36
N ALA A 90 17.17 -11.82 0.49
CA ALA A 90 16.95 -13.08 -0.20
C ALA A 90 16.82 -12.91 -1.73
N LEU A 91 16.17 -11.85 -2.20
CA LEU A 91 16.11 -11.48 -3.62
C LEU A 91 17.50 -11.14 -4.15
N ARG A 92 18.29 -10.32 -3.43
CA ARG A 92 19.67 -9.99 -3.80
C ARG A 92 20.57 -11.24 -3.87
N ARG A 93 20.36 -12.24 -2.99
CA ARG A 93 21.07 -13.53 -3.04
C ARG A 93 20.62 -14.41 -4.20
N ALA A 94 19.31 -14.50 -4.43
CA ALA A 94 18.73 -15.36 -5.47
C ALA A 94 18.95 -14.81 -6.88
N ASP A 95 19.00 -13.49 -7.02
CA ASP A 95 19.24 -12.78 -8.28
C ASP A 95 19.99 -11.47 -8.02
N PRO A 96 21.34 -11.48 -8.07
CA PRO A 96 22.16 -10.28 -7.86
C PRO A 96 21.86 -9.14 -8.84
N THR A 97 21.25 -9.43 -9.99
CA THR A 97 20.90 -8.40 -10.98
C THR A 97 19.78 -7.48 -10.50
N LEU A 98 19.01 -7.88 -9.47
CA LEU A 98 17.96 -7.08 -8.86
C LEU A 98 18.47 -6.01 -7.89
N GLY A 99 19.77 -5.87 -7.66
CA GLY A 99 20.32 -4.91 -6.69
C GLY A 99 19.71 -3.50 -6.81
N ARG A 100 19.75 -2.90 -8.01
CA ARG A 100 19.16 -1.58 -8.26
C ARG A 100 17.64 -1.54 -8.14
N THR A 101 16.95 -2.63 -8.48
CA THR A 101 15.50 -2.76 -8.32
C THR A 101 15.13 -2.69 -6.84
N VAL A 102 15.85 -3.43 -6.00
CA VAL A 102 15.62 -3.45 -4.56
C VAL A 102 15.96 -2.10 -3.94
N ASP A 103 17.06 -1.44 -4.35
CA ASP A 103 17.40 -0.09 -3.88
C ASP A 103 16.28 0.92 -4.20
N ARG A 104 15.64 0.78 -5.37
CA ARG A 104 14.49 1.60 -5.75
C ARG A 104 13.28 1.32 -4.86
N LEU A 105 12.94 0.06 -4.63
CA LEU A 105 11.82 -0.33 -3.77
C LEU A 105 12.00 0.20 -2.34
N GLU A 106 13.21 0.07 -1.78
CA GLU A 106 13.54 0.64 -0.46
C GLU A 106 13.39 2.18 -0.43
N SER A 107 13.76 2.86 -1.51
CA SER A 107 13.57 4.30 -1.63
C SER A 107 12.08 4.68 -1.73
N ASP A 108 11.29 3.93 -2.50
CA ASP A 108 9.86 4.14 -2.63
C ASP A 108 9.15 3.92 -1.28
N HIS A 109 9.54 2.91 -0.50
CA HIS A 109 9.01 2.66 0.84
C HIS A 109 9.22 3.86 1.78
N LYS A 110 10.44 4.43 1.80
CA LYS A 110 10.75 5.62 2.60
C LYS A 110 9.89 6.82 2.19
N LYS A 111 9.68 7.00 0.89
CA LYS A 111 8.87 8.10 0.35
C LYS A 111 7.40 7.95 0.72
N VAL A 112 6.84 6.74 0.61
CA VAL A 112 5.46 6.44 1.00
C VAL A 112 5.24 6.69 2.49
N ALA A 113 6.18 6.29 3.35
CA ALA A 113 6.09 6.55 4.78
C ALA A 113 5.95 8.06 5.09
N VAL A 114 6.80 8.89 4.48
CA VAL A 114 6.72 10.36 4.65
C VAL A 114 5.39 10.94 4.17
N LEU A 115 4.84 10.42 3.06
CA LEU A 115 3.55 10.88 2.53
C LEU A 115 2.39 10.49 3.45
N LEU A 116 2.43 9.29 4.05
CA LEU A 116 1.45 8.85 5.04
C LEU A 116 1.46 9.74 6.28
N ASP A 117 2.65 10.04 6.83
CA ASP A 117 2.80 10.95 7.98
C ASP A 117 2.22 12.34 7.67
N THR A 118 2.51 12.85 6.46
CA THR A 118 1.99 14.15 6.00
C THR A 118 0.46 14.17 5.90
N VAL A 119 -0.15 13.12 5.32
CA VAL A 119 -1.61 12.99 5.24
C VAL A 119 -2.22 12.92 6.64
N GLU A 120 -1.58 12.21 7.56
CA GLU A 120 -2.06 12.08 8.94
C GLU A 120 -2.08 13.44 9.65
N ASP A 121 -0.98 14.19 9.57
CA ASP A 121 -0.86 15.51 10.21
C ASP A 121 -1.84 16.53 9.63
N LEU A 122 -2.00 16.56 8.29
CA LEU A 122 -2.96 17.44 7.63
C LEU A 122 -4.41 17.08 7.96
N ALA A 123 -4.73 15.80 8.08
CA ALA A 123 -6.05 15.34 8.49
C ALA A 123 -6.36 15.72 9.95
N LYS A 124 -5.38 15.66 10.86
CA LYS A 124 -5.52 16.16 12.23
C LYS A 124 -5.72 17.67 12.26
N ALA A 125 -4.94 18.41 11.47
CA ALA A 125 -4.99 19.87 11.40
C ALA A 125 -6.29 20.42 10.80
N LEU A 126 -6.98 19.65 9.94
CA LEU A 126 -8.26 20.07 9.37
C LEU A 126 -9.36 20.18 10.45
N GLY A 127 -9.39 19.27 11.43
CA GLY A 127 -10.36 19.28 12.53
C GLY A 127 -11.83 19.40 12.08
N ASP A 128 -12.68 20.00 12.93
CA ASP A 128 -14.06 20.38 12.58
C ASP A 128 -14.14 21.73 11.84
N GLY A 129 -12.99 22.36 11.57
CA GLY A 129 -12.89 23.71 11.01
C GLY A 129 -12.83 23.74 9.48
N GLN A 130 -13.41 24.77 8.88
CA GLN A 130 -13.39 25.02 7.43
C GLN A 130 -12.15 25.81 6.99
N ASN A 131 -10.93 25.34 7.32
CA ASN A 131 -9.72 25.97 6.78
C ASN A 131 -9.49 25.52 5.33
N ALA A 132 -9.74 26.43 4.38
CA ALA A 132 -9.61 26.17 2.96
C ALA A 132 -8.18 25.80 2.54
N ASP A 133 -7.16 26.30 3.24
CA ASP A 133 -5.75 26.07 2.90
C ASP A 133 -5.32 24.67 3.35
N THR A 134 -5.66 24.28 4.57
CA THR A 134 -5.47 22.90 5.06
C THR A 134 -6.21 21.89 4.20
N ARG A 135 -7.42 22.23 3.73
CA ARG A 135 -8.17 21.39 2.79
C ARG A 135 -7.42 21.20 1.48
N ARG A 136 -6.88 22.27 0.88
CA ARG A 136 -6.08 22.17 -0.36
C ARG A 136 -4.80 21.36 -0.16
N ALA A 137 -4.11 21.57 0.96
CA ALA A 137 -2.91 20.81 1.30
C ALA A 137 -3.21 19.30 1.47
N LEU A 138 -4.30 18.95 2.16
CA LEU A 138 -4.71 17.56 2.34
C LEU A 138 -5.06 16.89 1.01
N ILE A 139 -5.76 17.60 0.10
CA ILE A 139 -6.04 17.10 -1.25
C ILE A 139 -4.74 16.79 -1.99
N GLY A 140 -3.77 17.72 -1.97
CA GLY A 140 -2.45 17.51 -2.59
C GLY A 140 -1.74 16.28 -2.02
N ALA A 141 -1.66 16.17 -0.69
CA ALA A 141 -1.01 15.03 -0.04
C ALA A 141 -1.68 13.68 -0.37
N LEU A 142 -3.02 13.64 -0.43
CA LEU A 142 -3.76 12.44 -0.83
C LEU A 142 -3.52 12.08 -2.31
N THR A 143 -3.44 13.08 -3.20
CA THR A 143 -3.11 12.88 -4.62
C THR A 143 -1.68 12.36 -4.80
N ASP A 144 -0.71 12.91 -4.06
CA ASP A 144 0.68 12.50 -4.12
C ASP A 144 0.86 11.07 -3.60
N LEU A 145 0.22 10.75 -2.46
CA LEU A 145 0.20 9.41 -1.89
C LEU A 145 -0.38 8.39 -2.88
N ALA A 146 -1.54 8.69 -3.47
CA ALA A 146 -2.17 7.79 -4.44
C ALA A 146 -1.28 7.56 -5.66
N THR A 147 -0.69 8.62 -6.20
CA THR A 147 0.21 8.54 -7.37
C THR A 147 1.41 7.66 -7.06
N HIS A 148 2.16 7.98 -6.01
CA HIS A 148 3.40 7.28 -5.68
C HIS A 148 3.14 5.82 -5.29
N LEU A 149 2.08 5.55 -4.53
CA LEU A 149 1.78 4.21 -4.09
C LEU A 149 1.31 3.34 -5.27
N LEU A 150 0.50 3.85 -6.19
CA LEU A 150 0.13 3.11 -7.40
C LEU A 150 1.36 2.77 -8.27
N GLU A 151 2.25 3.74 -8.49
CA GLU A 151 3.49 3.53 -9.24
C GLU A 151 4.38 2.48 -8.59
N HIS A 152 4.53 2.56 -7.27
CA HIS A 152 5.31 1.61 -6.48
C HIS A 152 4.78 0.17 -6.60
N LEU A 153 3.48 -0.05 -6.38
CA LEU A 153 2.87 -1.39 -6.46
C LEU A 153 3.02 -2.01 -7.86
N ASP A 154 2.89 -1.18 -8.90
CA ASP A 154 3.09 -1.59 -10.29
C ASP A 154 4.54 -1.96 -10.57
N PHE A 155 5.48 -1.16 -10.09
CA PHE A 155 6.92 -1.41 -10.28
C PHE A 155 7.34 -2.68 -9.55
N GLU A 156 6.93 -2.86 -8.29
CA GLU A 156 7.22 -4.03 -7.51
C GLU A 156 6.73 -5.30 -8.20
N GLU A 157 5.43 -5.38 -8.50
CA GLU A 157 4.85 -6.57 -9.12
C GLU A 157 5.51 -6.92 -10.46
N LYS A 158 5.86 -5.92 -11.28
CA LYS A 158 6.55 -6.15 -12.55
C LYS A 158 7.99 -6.63 -12.35
N SER A 159 8.67 -6.12 -11.34
CA SER A 159 10.11 -6.29 -11.18
C SER A 159 10.50 -7.52 -10.37
N ILE A 160 9.75 -7.88 -9.31
CA ILE A 160 10.13 -8.99 -8.42
C ILE A 160 9.35 -10.29 -8.66
N ASN A 161 8.09 -10.21 -9.14
CA ASN A 161 7.28 -11.42 -9.33
C ASN A 161 7.95 -12.48 -10.23
N PRO A 162 8.61 -12.14 -11.36
CA PRO A 162 9.29 -13.14 -12.18
C PRO A 162 10.33 -13.95 -11.41
N THR A 163 11.05 -13.32 -10.48
CA THR A 163 12.05 -13.98 -9.63
C THR A 163 11.39 -14.78 -8.52
N LEU A 164 10.37 -14.23 -7.86
CA LEU A 164 9.60 -14.96 -6.84
C LEU A 164 9.00 -16.25 -7.40
N ARG A 165 8.42 -16.24 -8.60
CA ARG A 165 7.82 -17.43 -9.23
C ARG A 165 8.82 -18.57 -9.48
N LYS A 166 10.13 -18.28 -9.55
CA LYS A 166 11.18 -19.30 -9.69
C LYS A 166 11.43 -20.05 -8.38
N TRP A 167 11.02 -19.52 -7.23
CA TRP A 167 11.26 -20.15 -5.93
C TRP A 167 10.43 -21.42 -5.77
N ARG A 168 11.12 -22.54 -5.62
CA ARG A 168 10.55 -23.88 -5.36
C ARG A 168 10.70 -24.32 -3.89
N LYS A 169 11.61 -23.67 -3.16
CA LYS A 169 11.81 -23.74 -1.72
C LYS A 169 12.02 -22.31 -1.21
N TRP A 170 11.90 -22.11 0.09
CA TRP A 170 12.21 -20.82 0.70
C TRP A 170 13.72 -20.54 0.64
N PRO A 171 14.15 -19.31 0.30
CA PRO A 171 15.58 -18.97 0.15
C PRO A 171 16.31 -18.73 1.48
N TRP A 172 15.65 -19.01 2.61
CA TRP A 172 16.21 -18.99 3.97
C TRP A 172 16.30 -20.39 4.58
N GLN A 173 16.18 -21.43 3.74
CA GLN A 173 16.50 -22.82 4.05
C GLN A 173 17.78 -23.21 3.31
#